data_AF-A0A6P7SQ15-F1
#
_entry.id   AF-A0A6P7SQ15-F1
#
_cell.length_a   1.000
_cell.length_b   1.000
_cell.length_c   1.000
_cell.angle_alpha   90.00
_cell.angle_beta   90.00
_cell.angle_gamma   90.00
#
_symmetry.space_group_name_H-M   'P 1'
#
loop_
_entity.id
_entity.type
_entity.pdbx_description
1 polymer ?
#
loop_
_entity_poly.entity_id
_entity_poly.type
_entity_poly.pdbx_seq_one_letter_code
_entity_poly.pdbx_strand_id
1 'polypeptide(L)'
;MTALVTTVRKKAKLSKLIPQVQSSVNDYVPTSDIVRPDHFPETVSFNRILTFEDLLQYIDQIQLPIQMGSVIDNPLLQYLITYNKNRHITGQFNWWLYHTCYDALLENSVPYSDYLEEFLSKLAGFMRRVKEGTPAIEYFLYQFLDTWDGFHFNQSIFKLIPHIRIHKFSELHQILLEPLKKIFFRRGTYLKCRILITLTELVTNYINKWHHLHLLRKSKTTKSVIAVEHEFSFFQGDFDDFQAHIEFKKLIDFIDELCLLGLLCEDDHAIMVHFCLWFQEQLLITVLNTNFPLLTIPSPAFVSRLIVSNQCTVISRLCRIILDYSSVFQNLKKLQTPYKLDKHIKKLNVYVLDVCNALWHYKAFDTAQQTSDSILFDFDIFSIPGIRSKSVNSSLSLLHHQAFLGHALLYLRKEMPQSRQHPSLIRKNRKGYFQFLRDQELGGLTDFISRFIDSRLDLQTKTE
;
A
#
# COMPACT_ATOMS: atom_id res chain seq x y z
N MET A 1 -37.82 -7.96 -37.33
CA MET A 1 -37.26 -9.25 -36.83
C MET A 1 -35.74 -9.35 -36.94
N THR A 2 -35.05 -8.52 -37.74
CA THR A 2 -33.58 -8.53 -37.91
C THR A 2 -32.78 -7.90 -36.74
N ALA A 3 -33.35 -6.96 -35.99
CA ALA A 3 -32.69 -6.32 -34.83
C ALA A 3 -32.64 -7.17 -33.55
N LEU A 4 -33.56 -8.13 -33.40
CA LEU A 4 -33.60 -9.05 -32.26
C LEU A 4 -32.61 -10.21 -32.44
N VAL A 5 -32.33 -10.63 -33.67
CA VAL A 5 -31.40 -11.74 -33.96
C VAL A 5 -29.94 -11.33 -33.78
N THR A 6 -29.59 -10.07 -34.09
CA THR A 6 -28.22 -9.54 -33.87
C THR A 6 -27.90 -9.34 -32.39
N THR A 7 -28.87 -8.88 -31.59
CA THR A 7 -28.72 -8.72 -30.14
C THR A 7 -28.63 -10.06 -29.40
N VAL A 8 -29.37 -11.09 -29.84
CA VAL A 8 -29.29 -12.45 -29.27
C VAL A 8 -27.98 -13.16 -29.64
N ARG A 9 -27.49 -13.04 -30.90
CA ARG A 9 -26.17 -13.55 -31.29
C ARG A 9 -25.01 -12.83 -30.59
N LYS A 10 -25.12 -11.52 -30.36
CA LYS A 10 -24.12 -10.75 -29.58
C LYS A 10 -24.12 -11.13 -28.09
N LYS A 11 -25.30 -11.35 -27.48
CA LYS A 11 -25.41 -11.89 -26.10
C LYS A 11 -24.81 -13.29 -25.96
N ALA A 12 -24.98 -14.16 -26.95
CA ALA A 12 -24.40 -15.51 -26.93
C ALA A 12 -22.86 -15.50 -26.99
N LYS A 13 -22.25 -14.62 -27.80
CA LYS A 13 -20.78 -14.43 -27.85
C LYS A 13 -20.18 -13.87 -26.56
N LEU A 14 -20.96 -13.12 -25.77
CA LEU A 14 -20.52 -12.53 -24.50
C LEU A 14 -20.73 -13.45 -23.28
N SER A 15 -21.40 -14.60 -23.44
CA SER A 15 -21.74 -15.48 -22.31
C SER A 15 -20.54 -16.18 -21.66
N LYS A 16 -19.39 -16.25 -22.34
CA LYS A 16 -18.09 -16.61 -21.78
C LYS A 16 -16.98 -15.83 -22.48
N LEU A 17 -16.49 -14.76 -21.84
CA LEU A 17 -15.35 -13.98 -22.33
C LEU A 17 -14.04 -14.78 -22.30
N ILE A 18 -13.92 -15.72 -21.37
CA ILE A 18 -12.76 -16.59 -21.26
C ILE A 18 -13.00 -17.85 -22.10
N PRO A 19 -12.15 -18.12 -23.11
CA PRO A 19 -12.23 -19.33 -23.90
C PRO A 19 -11.84 -20.58 -23.10
N GLN A 20 -12.33 -21.75 -23.54
CA GLN A 20 -11.88 -23.04 -23.00
C GLN A 20 -10.51 -23.42 -23.59
N VAL A 21 -9.78 -24.30 -22.90
CA VAL A 21 -8.48 -24.79 -23.36
C VAL A 21 -8.67 -25.62 -24.64
N GLN A 22 -7.99 -25.22 -25.72
CA GLN A 22 -8.00 -25.92 -27.01
C GLN A 22 -6.58 -26.03 -27.57
N SER A 23 -6.22 -27.20 -28.11
CA SER A 23 -4.94 -27.46 -28.77
C SER A 23 -5.06 -27.48 -30.29
N SER A 24 -3.99 -27.07 -30.97
CA SER A 24 -3.82 -27.27 -32.43
C SER A 24 -3.48 -28.70 -32.80
N VAL A 25 -2.91 -29.46 -31.87
CA VAL A 25 -2.73 -30.91 -32.05
C VAL A 25 -4.12 -31.52 -31.98
N ASN A 26 -4.47 -32.34 -32.98
CA ASN A 26 -5.70 -33.12 -32.96
C ASN A 26 -5.82 -33.85 -31.62
N ASP A 27 -6.70 -33.35 -30.75
CA ASP A 27 -7.20 -34.12 -29.63
C ASP A 27 -8.07 -35.21 -30.26
N TYR A 28 -7.46 -36.37 -30.54
CA TYR A 28 -8.23 -37.57 -30.83
C TYR A 28 -9.17 -37.76 -29.65
N VAL A 29 -10.46 -37.64 -29.94
CA VAL A 29 -11.55 -37.81 -28.97
C VAL A 29 -11.27 -39.11 -28.20
N PRO A 30 -11.25 -39.08 -26.85
CA PRO A 30 -11.07 -40.30 -26.07
C PRO A 30 -12.32 -41.16 -26.24
N THR A 31 -12.29 -42.03 -27.24
CA THR A 31 -13.06 -43.27 -27.19
C THR A 31 -12.40 -44.13 -26.13
N SER A 32 -13.22 -44.81 -25.33
CA SER A 32 -12.93 -45.48 -24.06
C SER A 32 -11.74 -46.46 -24.03
N ASP A 33 -11.07 -46.70 -25.16
CA ASP A 33 -10.17 -47.82 -25.37
C ASP A 33 -8.87 -47.44 -26.09
N ILE A 34 -8.22 -46.33 -25.72
CA ILE A 34 -6.90 -45.98 -26.29
C ILE A 34 -5.82 -45.99 -25.21
N VAL A 35 -4.94 -46.97 -25.38
CA VAL A 35 -3.65 -47.18 -24.70
C VAL A 35 -2.83 -45.89 -24.69
N ARG A 36 -2.28 -45.54 -23.52
CA ARG A 36 -1.28 -44.46 -23.38
C ARG A 36 -0.16 -44.70 -24.39
N PRO A 37 0.13 -43.78 -25.33
CA PRO A 37 1.24 -43.97 -26.25
C PRO A 37 2.56 -43.99 -25.47
N ASP A 38 3.40 -45.00 -25.72
CA ASP A 38 4.74 -45.15 -25.10
C ASP A 38 5.72 -44.02 -25.49
N HIS A 39 5.38 -43.22 -26.50
CA HIS A 39 6.09 -42.02 -26.92
C HIS A 39 5.11 -40.93 -27.35
N PHE A 40 5.26 -39.74 -26.76
CA PHE A 40 4.60 -38.55 -27.25
C PHE A 40 5.36 -37.95 -28.46
N PRO A 41 4.66 -37.29 -29.40
CA PRO A 41 5.30 -36.56 -30.50
C PRO A 41 6.18 -35.39 -29.99
N GLU A 42 6.99 -34.76 -30.86
CA GLU A 42 7.89 -33.63 -30.52
C GLU A 42 7.19 -32.47 -29.76
N THR A 43 5.86 -32.35 -29.87
CA THR A 43 5.04 -31.42 -29.08
C THR A 43 3.79 -32.08 -28.51
N VAL A 44 3.49 -31.84 -27.23
CA VAL A 44 2.39 -32.47 -26.48
C VAL A 44 1.28 -31.45 -26.20
N SER A 45 0.03 -31.81 -26.51
CA SER A 45 -1.14 -31.00 -26.11
C SER A 45 -1.25 -30.95 -24.60
N PHE A 46 -1.49 -29.75 -24.04
CA PHE A 46 -1.70 -29.58 -22.61
C PHE A 46 -2.84 -30.46 -22.06
N ASN A 47 -3.87 -30.77 -22.86
CA ASN A 47 -4.99 -31.63 -22.46
C ASN A 47 -4.57 -33.09 -22.21
N ARG A 48 -3.40 -33.52 -22.70
CA ARG A 48 -2.90 -34.89 -22.55
C ARG A 48 -2.07 -35.11 -21.28
N ILE A 49 -1.76 -34.04 -20.55
CA ILE A 49 -0.98 -34.11 -19.31
C ILE A 49 -1.94 -34.35 -18.16
N LEU A 50 -1.93 -35.58 -17.63
CA LEU A 50 -2.85 -35.99 -16.57
C LEU A 50 -2.15 -36.12 -15.21
N THR A 51 -0.84 -36.36 -15.20
CA THR A 51 -0.06 -36.53 -13.96
C THR A 51 1.11 -35.54 -13.87
N PHE A 52 1.64 -35.35 -12.66
CA PHE A 52 2.83 -34.51 -12.43
C PHE A 52 4.10 -35.10 -13.04
N GLU A 53 4.20 -36.43 -13.11
CA GLU A 53 5.32 -37.12 -13.77
C GLU A 53 5.34 -36.81 -15.27
N ASP A 54 4.19 -36.83 -15.94
CA ASP A 54 4.05 -36.43 -17.34
C ASP A 54 4.49 -34.97 -17.56
N LEU A 55 4.12 -34.07 -16.64
CA LEU A 55 4.51 -32.67 -16.69
C LEU A 55 6.05 -32.52 -16.62
N LEU A 56 6.71 -33.22 -15.72
CA LEU A 56 8.17 -33.15 -15.55
C LEU A 56 8.91 -33.70 -16.78
N GLN A 57 8.40 -34.79 -17.37
CA GLN A 57 9.04 -35.42 -18.51
C GLN A 57 8.91 -34.60 -19.80
N TYR A 58 7.78 -33.91 -19.99
CA TYR A 58 7.44 -33.24 -21.23
C TYR A 58 7.42 -31.71 -21.14
N ILE A 59 7.93 -31.10 -20.07
CA ILE A 59 7.79 -29.66 -19.79
C ILE A 59 8.25 -28.75 -20.95
N ASP A 60 9.32 -29.14 -21.65
CA ASP A 60 9.89 -28.40 -22.78
C ASP A 60 9.12 -28.62 -24.10
N GLN A 61 8.27 -29.65 -24.15
CA GLN A 61 7.52 -30.08 -25.33
C GLN A 61 6.04 -29.70 -25.26
N ILE A 62 5.57 -29.09 -24.16
CA ILE A 62 4.16 -28.71 -24.00
C ILE A 62 3.81 -27.58 -24.95
N GLN A 63 2.86 -27.84 -25.86
CA GLN A 63 2.29 -26.80 -26.69
C GLN A 63 1.25 -26.01 -25.89
N LEU A 64 1.44 -24.68 -25.85
CA LEU A 64 0.47 -23.79 -25.23
C LEU A 64 -0.83 -23.70 -26.04
N PRO A 65 -1.98 -23.41 -25.38
CA PRO A 65 -3.27 -23.39 -26.04
C PRO A 65 -3.33 -22.33 -27.13
N ILE A 66 -4.03 -22.60 -28.24
CA ILE A 66 -4.25 -21.59 -29.29
C ILE A 66 -5.05 -20.41 -28.71
N GLN A 67 -6.03 -20.72 -27.85
CA GLN A 67 -6.89 -19.74 -27.20
C GLN A 67 -6.21 -19.24 -25.92
N MET A 68 -5.29 -18.28 -26.08
CA MET A 68 -4.47 -17.73 -24.98
C MET A 68 -5.29 -17.18 -23.81
N GLY A 69 -6.55 -16.78 -24.01
CA GLY A 69 -7.42 -16.35 -22.91
C GLY A 69 -7.70 -17.42 -21.86
N SER A 70 -7.65 -18.72 -22.22
CA SER A 70 -7.92 -19.85 -21.32
C SER A 70 -6.92 -19.96 -20.16
N VAL A 71 -5.77 -19.30 -20.29
CA VAL A 71 -4.70 -19.21 -19.30
C VAL A 71 -5.18 -18.56 -18.01
N ILE A 72 -6.10 -17.60 -18.08
CA ILE A 72 -6.59 -16.86 -16.90
C ILE A 72 -7.27 -17.79 -15.89
N ASP A 73 -7.92 -18.85 -16.37
CA ASP A 73 -8.69 -19.76 -15.53
C ASP A 73 -7.87 -20.96 -15.02
N ASN A 74 -6.81 -21.38 -15.73
CA ASN A 74 -6.05 -22.57 -15.38
C ASN A 74 -4.71 -22.23 -14.70
N PRO A 75 -4.51 -22.56 -13.40
CA PRO A 75 -3.27 -22.26 -12.68
C PRO A 75 -2.01 -22.87 -13.29
N LEU A 76 -2.08 -24.10 -13.82
CA LEU A 76 -0.93 -24.78 -14.40
C LEU A 76 -0.46 -24.07 -15.68
N LEU A 77 -1.39 -23.63 -16.53
CA LEU A 77 -1.07 -22.84 -17.71
C LEU A 77 -0.42 -21.50 -17.36
N GLN A 78 -0.79 -20.91 -16.22
CA GLN A 78 -0.19 -19.66 -15.76
C GLN A 78 1.29 -19.87 -15.42
N TYR A 79 1.61 -20.93 -14.68
CA TYR A 79 2.99 -21.28 -14.38
C TYR A 79 3.81 -21.57 -15.65
N LEU A 80 3.25 -22.33 -16.59
CA LEU A 80 3.91 -22.66 -17.86
C LEU A 80 4.20 -21.41 -18.68
N ILE A 81 3.26 -20.46 -18.73
CA ILE A 81 3.41 -19.22 -19.47
C ILE A 81 4.41 -18.27 -18.80
N THR A 82 4.45 -18.21 -17.46
CA THR A 82 5.48 -17.44 -16.75
C THR A 82 6.88 -18.02 -16.96
N TYR A 83 7.01 -19.34 -17.13
CA TYR A 83 8.30 -19.99 -17.42
C TYR A 83 8.71 -19.85 -18.89
N ASN A 84 7.74 -19.70 -19.80
CA ASN A 84 7.99 -19.64 -21.23
C ASN A 84 8.63 -18.30 -21.64
N LYS A 85 9.82 -18.37 -22.24
CA LYS A 85 10.58 -17.20 -22.71
C LYS A 85 10.17 -16.72 -24.10
N ASN A 86 9.21 -17.38 -24.74
CA ASN A 86 8.77 -17.05 -26.09
C ASN A 86 7.92 -15.76 -26.10
N ARG A 87 8.53 -14.67 -26.57
CA ARG A 87 7.92 -13.34 -26.66
C ARG A 87 6.67 -13.29 -27.54
N HIS A 88 6.57 -14.16 -28.54
CA HIS A 88 5.39 -14.19 -29.40
C HIS A 88 4.14 -14.63 -28.63
N ILE A 89 4.30 -15.56 -27.70
CA ILE A 89 3.20 -16.09 -26.88
C ILE A 89 2.72 -15.02 -25.89
N THR A 90 3.66 -14.34 -25.22
CA THR A 90 3.34 -13.22 -24.34
C THR A 90 2.68 -12.06 -25.11
N GLY A 91 3.17 -11.76 -26.31
CA GLY A 91 2.57 -10.76 -27.21
C GLY A 91 1.15 -11.12 -27.66
N GLN A 92 0.91 -12.37 -28.03
CA GLN A 92 -0.43 -12.88 -28.40
C GLN A 92 -1.39 -12.80 -27.21
N PHE A 93 -0.96 -13.22 -26.03
CA PHE A 93 -1.78 -13.10 -24.82
C PHE A 93 -2.13 -11.66 -24.48
N ASN A 94 -1.16 -10.74 -24.57
CA ASN A 94 -1.38 -9.31 -24.36
C ASN A 94 -2.31 -8.70 -25.41
N TRP A 95 -2.16 -9.08 -26.68
CA TRP A 95 -3.04 -8.64 -27.77
C TRP A 95 -4.47 -9.14 -27.53
N TRP A 96 -4.65 -10.41 -27.16
CA TRP A 96 -5.97 -10.96 -26.85
C TRP A 96 -6.62 -10.24 -25.67
N LEU A 97 -5.87 -9.98 -24.59
CA LEU A 97 -6.35 -9.22 -23.43
C LEU A 97 -6.82 -7.82 -23.82
N TYR A 98 -6.03 -7.12 -24.64
CA TYR A 98 -6.33 -5.77 -25.09
C TYR A 98 -7.68 -5.73 -25.82
N HIS A 99 -7.84 -6.55 -26.86
CA HIS A 99 -9.08 -6.57 -27.66
C HIS A 99 -10.28 -7.01 -26.83
N THR A 100 -10.10 -8.01 -25.97
CA THR A 100 -11.19 -8.48 -25.10
C THR A 100 -11.64 -7.38 -24.14
N CYS A 101 -10.73 -6.64 -23.52
CA CYS A 101 -11.08 -5.53 -22.63
C CYS A 101 -11.69 -4.35 -23.40
N TYR A 102 -11.11 -4.01 -24.55
CA TYR A 102 -11.59 -2.91 -25.40
C TYR A 102 -13.02 -3.18 -25.90
N ASP A 103 -13.26 -4.34 -26.50
CA ASP A 103 -14.57 -4.74 -27.02
C ASP A 103 -15.61 -4.81 -25.89
N ALA A 104 -15.24 -5.39 -24.74
CA ALA A 104 -16.18 -5.69 -23.67
C ALA A 104 -16.55 -4.46 -22.82
N LEU A 105 -15.61 -3.55 -22.57
CA LEU A 105 -15.78 -2.45 -21.60
C LEU A 105 -15.82 -1.06 -22.25
N LEU A 106 -15.13 -0.84 -23.37
CA LEU A 106 -15.02 0.49 -23.98
C LEU A 106 -15.96 0.66 -25.19
N GLU A 107 -15.99 -0.31 -26.11
CA GLU A 107 -16.78 -0.17 -27.35
C GLU A 107 -18.25 -0.56 -27.16
N ASN A 108 -18.53 -1.70 -26.51
CA ASN A 108 -19.91 -2.19 -26.40
C ASN A 108 -20.67 -1.66 -25.17
N SER A 109 -20.04 -0.82 -24.33
CA SER A 109 -20.59 -0.19 -23.09
C SER A 109 -21.76 -0.96 -22.49
N VAL A 110 -21.57 -2.27 -22.28
CA VAL A 110 -22.67 -3.11 -21.81
C VAL A 110 -22.98 -2.66 -20.39
N PRO A 111 -24.25 -2.42 -20.02
CA PRO A 111 -24.59 -2.15 -18.62
C PRO A 111 -24.02 -3.27 -17.75
N TYR A 112 -23.71 -2.94 -16.48
CA TYR A 112 -23.10 -3.86 -15.51
C TYR A 112 -23.59 -5.30 -15.71
N SER A 113 -22.65 -6.19 -16.00
CA SER A 113 -22.92 -7.58 -16.32
C SER A 113 -22.09 -8.45 -15.40
N ASP A 114 -22.75 -9.40 -14.72
CA ASP A 114 -22.08 -10.33 -13.79
C ASP A 114 -20.92 -11.08 -14.46
N TYR A 115 -21.04 -11.36 -15.76
CA TYR A 115 -19.98 -11.99 -16.56
C TYR A 115 -18.72 -11.12 -16.71
N LEU A 116 -18.88 -9.80 -16.77
CA LEU A 116 -17.74 -8.86 -16.84
C LEU A 116 -17.05 -8.74 -15.49
N GLU A 117 -17.81 -8.71 -14.39
CA GLU A 117 -17.25 -8.74 -13.04
C GLU A 117 -16.48 -10.05 -12.81
N GLU A 118 -17.04 -11.19 -13.23
CA GLU A 118 -16.36 -12.48 -13.14
C GLU A 118 -15.04 -12.49 -13.93
N PHE A 119 -15.05 -11.97 -15.16
CA PHE A 119 -13.86 -11.83 -15.99
C PHE A 119 -12.78 -10.96 -15.32
N LEU A 120 -13.13 -9.76 -14.86
CA LEU A 120 -12.19 -8.85 -14.20
C LEU A 120 -11.67 -9.42 -12.88
N SER A 121 -12.51 -10.14 -12.13
CA SER A 121 -12.12 -10.83 -10.89
C SER A 121 -11.11 -11.96 -11.17
N LYS A 122 -11.36 -12.78 -12.20
CA LYS A 122 -10.44 -13.84 -12.63
C LYS A 122 -9.12 -13.29 -13.15
N LEU A 123 -9.16 -12.21 -13.92
CA LEU A 123 -7.98 -11.47 -14.37
C LEU A 123 -7.18 -10.90 -13.19
N ALA A 124 -7.84 -10.32 -12.19
CA ALA A 124 -7.18 -9.86 -10.97
C ALA A 124 -6.55 -11.03 -10.19
N GLY A 125 -7.21 -12.19 -10.17
CA GLY A 125 -6.67 -13.44 -9.64
C GLY A 125 -5.41 -13.89 -10.39
N PHE A 126 -5.41 -13.81 -11.71
CA PHE A 126 -4.25 -14.10 -12.56
C PHE A 126 -3.07 -13.16 -12.24
N MET A 127 -3.27 -11.84 -12.29
CA MET A 127 -2.22 -10.85 -11.99
C MET A 127 -1.67 -11.02 -10.57
N ARG A 128 -2.53 -11.36 -9.60
CA ARG A 128 -2.11 -11.65 -8.22
C ARG A 128 -1.26 -12.90 -8.10
N ARG A 129 -1.53 -13.94 -8.89
CA ARG A 129 -0.77 -15.20 -8.88
C ARG A 129 0.58 -15.03 -9.58
N VAL A 130 0.61 -14.37 -10.73
CA VAL A 130 1.84 -14.09 -11.48
C VAL A 130 2.68 -12.99 -10.82
N LYS A 131 2.06 -12.18 -9.93
CA LYS A 131 2.69 -11.01 -9.26
C LYS A 131 3.21 -9.98 -10.26
N GLU A 132 2.53 -9.88 -11.41
CA GLU A 132 2.91 -8.99 -12.49
C GLU A 132 1.68 -8.50 -13.26
N GLY A 133 1.72 -7.24 -13.66
CA GLY A 133 0.69 -6.60 -14.47
C GLY A 133 0.95 -6.76 -15.95
N THR A 134 -0.09 -6.56 -16.76
CA THR A 134 0.00 -6.69 -18.20
C THR A 134 -0.15 -5.32 -18.87
N PRO A 135 0.63 -5.01 -19.93
CA PRO A 135 0.51 -3.76 -20.67
C PRO A 135 -0.92 -3.48 -21.17
N ALA A 136 -1.62 -4.52 -21.61
CA ALA A 136 -3.01 -4.41 -22.07
C ALA A 136 -3.95 -3.88 -20.98
N ILE A 137 -3.81 -4.36 -19.75
CA ILE A 137 -4.66 -3.94 -18.63
C ILE A 137 -4.29 -2.54 -18.16
N GLU A 138 -3.02 -2.17 -18.21
CA GLU A 138 -2.59 -0.79 -17.91
C GLU A 138 -3.17 0.21 -18.91
N TYR A 139 -3.15 -0.12 -20.20
CA TYR A 139 -3.76 0.71 -21.24
C TYR A 139 -5.29 0.81 -21.06
N PHE A 140 -5.95 -0.31 -20.76
CA PHE A 140 -7.36 -0.31 -20.41
C PHE A 140 -7.65 0.60 -19.21
N LEU A 141 -6.89 0.47 -18.11
CA LEU A 141 -7.07 1.29 -16.92
C LEU A 141 -6.87 2.77 -17.20
N TYR A 142 -5.88 3.14 -18.03
CA TYR A 142 -5.68 4.53 -18.44
C TYR A 142 -6.93 5.15 -19.07
N GLN A 143 -7.57 4.43 -20.01
CA GLN A 143 -8.77 4.93 -20.69
C GLN A 143 -10.02 4.84 -19.82
N PHE A 144 -10.16 3.74 -19.06
CA PHE A 144 -11.33 3.50 -18.23
C PHE A 144 -11.40 4.45 -17.04
N LEU A 145 -10.29 4.69 -16.34
CA LEU A 145 -10.29 5.49 -15.11
C LEU A 145 -10.64 6.96 -15.33
N ASP A 146 -10.34 7.53 -16.51
CA ASP A 146 -10.70 8.92 -16.81
C ASP A 146 -12.23 9.12 -16.93
N THR A 147 -12.95 8.06 -17.32
CA THR A 147 -14.44 8.06 -17.43
C THR A 147 -15.13 7.36 -16.27
N TRP A 148 -14.36 6.76 -15.35
CA TRP A 148 -14.90 5.90 -14.30
C TRP A 148 -15.65 6.68 -13.23
N ASP A 149 -16.82 6.17 -12.86
CA ASP A 149 -17.67 6.78 -11.84
C ASP A 149 -17.27 6.42 -10.41
N GLY A 150 -16.38 5.43 -10.22
CA GLY A 150 -15.97 4.95 -8.90
C GLY A 150 -16.86 3.86 -8.29
N PHE A 151 -17.91 3.40 -8.98
CA PHE A 151 -18.83 2.36 -8.48
C PHE A 151 -18.86 1.11 -9.37
N HIS A 152 -18.86 1.28 -10.69
CA HIS A 152 -18.90 0.13 -11.60
C HIS A 152 -17.62 -0.69 -11.49
N PHE A 153 -17.76 -2.01 -11.40
CA PHE A 153 -16.65 -2.97 -11.29
C PHE A 153 -15.66 -2.68 -10.15
N ASN A 154 -16.13 -1.95 -9.14
CA ASN A 154 -15.26 -1.32 -8.16
C ASN A 154 -14.36 -2.34 -7.42
N GLN A 155 -14.90 -3.50 -7.03
CA GLN A 155 -14.09 -4.52 -6.37
C GLN A 155 -12.97 -5.05 -7.27
N SER A 156 -13.27 -5.31 -8.54
CA SER A 156 -12.29 -5.86 -9.47
C SER A 156 -11.25 -4.84 -9.89
N ILE A 157 -11.64 -3.59 -10.17
CA ILE A 157 -10.71 -2.51 -10.54
C ILE A 157 -9.69 -2.25 -9.44
N PHE A 158 -10.12 -2.13 -8.18
CA PHE A 158 -9.20 -1.94 -7.05
C PHE A 158 -8.29 -3.17 -6.78
N LYS A 159 -8.65 -4.36 -7.26
CA LYS A 159 -7.77 -5.55 -7.19
C LYS A 159 -6.77 -5.62 -8.34
N LEU A 160 -7.03 -4.94 -9.48
CA LEU A 160 -6.11 -4.88 -10.62
C LEU A 160 -4.99 -3.88 -10.40
N ILE A 161 -5.32 -2.69 -9.86
CA ILE A 161 -4.39 -1.57 -9.69
C ILE A 161 -3.09 -1.94 -8.96
N PRO A 162 -3.11 -2.65 -7.80
CA PRO A 162 -1.89 -2.95 -7.04
C PRO A 162 -0.87 -3.80 -7.80
N HIS A 163 -1.27 -4.46 -8.88
CA HIS A 163 -0.45 -5.36 -9.66
C HIS A 163 0.08 -4.74 -10.96
N ILE A 164 -0.16 -3.44 -11.21
CA ILE A 164 0.43 -2.72 -12.34
C ILE A 164 1.97 -2.81 -12.32
N ARG A 165 2.62 -2.77 -13.49
CA ARG A 165 4.08 -2.77 -13.60
C ARG A 165 4.68 -1.48 -13.05
N ILE A 166 5.95 -1.55 -12.67
CA ILE A 166 6.68 -0.38 -12.20
C ILE A 166 6.85 0.60 -13.37
N HIS A 167 6.43 1.85 -13.15
CA HIS A 167 6.52 2.97 -14.10
C HIS A 167 7.23 4.15 -13.46
N LYS A 168 7.70 5.10 -14.28
CA LYS A 168 8.15 6.40 -13.77
C LYS A 168 6.98 7.14 -13.15
N PHE A 169 7.23 7.99 -12.15
CA PHE A 169 6.16 8.72 -11.47
C PHE A 169 5.35 9.58 -12.44
N SER A 170 5.98 10.21 -13.43
CA SER A 170 5.29 11.03 -14.43
C SER A 170 4.23 10.25 -15.23
N GLU A 171 4.56 9.04 -15.63
CA GLU A 171 3.67 8.15 -16.39
C GLU A 171 2.57 7.62 -15.48
N LEU A 172 2.94 7.09 -14.30
CA LEU A 172 2.00 6.58 -13.32
C LEU A 172 1.00 7.67 -12.88
N HIS A 173 1.48 8.91 -12.76
CA HIS A 173 0.66 10.04 -12.36
C HIS A 173 -0.43 10.33 -13.39
N GLN A 174 -0.08 10.35 -14.68
CA GLN A 174 -1.05 10.54 -15.77
C GLN A 174 -2.01 9.35 -15.91
N ILE A 175 -1.48 8.12 -15.78
CA ILE A 175 -2.24 6.90 -16.05
C ILE A 175 -3.24 6.58 -14.93
N LEU A 176 -2.83 6.78 -13.68
CA LEU A 176 -3.52 6.23 -12.51
C LEU A 176 -3.80 7.29 -11.44
N LEU A 177 -2.76 8.01 -11.00
CA LEU A 177 -2.87 8.81 -9.78
C LEU A 177 -3.79 10.02 -9.95
N GLU A 178 -3.73 10.69 -11.10
CA GLU A 178 -4.57 11.86 -11.38
C GLU A 178 -6.06 11.49 -11.54
N PRO A 179 -6.45 10.47 -12.33
CA PRO A 179 -7.83 9.97 -12.33
C PRO A 179 -8.33 9.57 -10.94
N LEU A 180 -7.53 8.83 -10.16
CA LEU A 180 -7.89 8.45 -8.79
C LEU A 180 -8.03 9.66 -7.86
N LYS A 181 -7.18 10.69 -7.99
CA LYS A 181 -7.28 11.95 -7.23
C LYS A 181 -8.58 12.68 -7.57
N LYS A 182 -8.99 12.74 -8.83
CA LYS A 182 -10.29 13.33 -9.24
C LYS A 182 -11.46 12.59 -8.58
N ILE A 183 -11.44 11.26 -8.57
CA ILE A 183 -12.48 10.44 -7.92
C ILE A 183 -12.45 10.61 -6.40
N PHE A 184 -11.25 10.68 -5.81
CA PHE A 184 -11.04 10.89 -4.38
C PHE A 184 -11.79 12.12 -3.89
N PHE A 185 -11.68 13.27 -4.56
CA PHE A 185 -12.36 14.49 -4.13
C PHE A 185 -13.89 14.48 -4.35
N ARG A 186 -14.39 13.71 -5.33
CA ARG A 186 -15.82 13.69 -5.69
C ARG A 186 -16.66 12.76 -4.82
N ARG A 187 -16.03 11.82 -4.10
CA ARG A 187 -16.72 10.68 -3.47
C ARG A 187 -16.53 10.67 -1.95
N GLY A 188 -17.34 9.89 -1.25
CA GLY A 188 -17.36 9.85 0.21
C GLY A 188 -16.20 9.08 0.85
N THR A 189 -16.16 9.11 2.18
CA THR A 189 -15.10 8.58 3.05
C THR A 189 -14.67 7.15 2.69
N TYR A 190 -15.63 6.24 2.48
CA TYR A 190 -15.31 4.83 2.20
C TYR A 190 -14.52 4.64 0.91
N LEU A 191 -14.86 5.36 -0.16
CA LEU A 191 -14.12 5.23 -1.42
C LEU A 191 -12.73 5.86 -1.31
N LYS A 192 -12.60 7.00 -0.62
CA LYS A 192 -11.31 7.62 -0.30
C LYS A 192 -10.39 6.65 0.44
N CYS A 193 -10.92 5.98 1.46
CA CYS A 193 -10.20 4.96 2.21
C CYS A 193 -9.78 3.79 1.30
N ARG A 194 -10.66 3.32 0.42
CA ARG A 194 -10.32 2.23 -0.51
C ARG A 194 -9.25 2.61 -1.51
N ILE A 195 -9.26 3.85 -2.02
CA ILE A 195 -8.17 4.38 -2.86
C ILE A 195 -6.85 4.35 -2.08
N LEU A 196 -6.84 4.80 -0.82
CA LEU A 196 -5.62 4.75 0.00
C LEU A 196 -5.13 3.32 0.24
N ILE A 197 -6.03 2.37 0.50
CA ILE A 197 -5.67 0.95 0.65
C ILE A 197 -4.98 0.45 -0.61
N THR A 198 -5.60 0.66 -1.77
CA THR A 198 -5.07 0.24 -3.06
C THR A 198 -3.71 0.89 -3.37
N LEU A 199 -3.54 2.18 -3.09
CA LEU A 199 -2.26 2.88 -3.30
C LEU A 199 -1.18 2.39 -2.33
N THR A 200 -1.55 2.04 -1.09
CA THR A 200 -0.64 1.43 -0.12
C THR A 200 -0.16 0.05 -0.59
N GLU A 201 -1.08 -0.78 -1.09
CA GLU A 201 -0.75 -2.08 -1.68
C GLU A 201 0.14 -1.93 -2.92
N LEU A 202 -0.12 -0.92 -3.76
CA LEU A 202 0.70 -0.60 -4.94
C LEU A 202 2.14 -0.28 -4.54
N VAL A 203 2.35 0.65 -3.61
CA VAL A 203 3.70 1.00 -3.11
C VAL A 203 4.39 -0.21 -2.50
N THR A 204 3.66 -0.99 -1.70
CA THR A 204 4.18 -2.19 -1.06
C THR A 204 4.66 -3.21 -2.11
N ASN A 205 3.84 -3.46 -3.14
CA ASN A 205 4.19 -4.36 -4.24
C ASN A 205 5.38 -3.84 -5.06
N TYR A 206 5.47 -2.52 -5.28
CA TYR A 206 6.59 -1.91 -6.00
C TYR A 206 7.90 -2.08 -5.24
N ILE A 207 7.91 -1.80 -3.93
CA ILE A 207 9.11 -1.97 -3.09
C ILE A 207 9.52 -3.45 -3.04
N ASN A 208 8.57 -4.37 -2.84
CA ASN A 208 8.86 -5.80 -2.80
C ASN A 208 9.38 -6.34 -4.14
N LYS A 209 8.75 -5.95 -5.27
CA LYS A 209 9.20 -6.35 -6.61
C LYS A 209 10.60 -5.80 -6.90
N TRP A 210 10.85 -4.53 -6.58
CA TRP A 210 12.17 -3.93 -6.73
C TRP A 210 13.23 -4.63 -5.86
N HIS A 211 12.88 -4.96 -4.61
CA HIS A 211 13.78 -5.70 -3.72
C HIS A 211 14.17 -7.06 -4.31
N HIS A 212 13.19 -7.81 -4.81
CA HIS A 212 13.43 -9.11 -5.43
C HIS A 212 14.36 -9.00 -6.65
N LEU A 213 14.10 -8.04 -7.55
CA LEU A 213 14.98 -7.77 -8.69
C LEU A 213 16.41 -7.42 -8.26
N HIS A 214 16.55 -6.61 -7.21
CA HIS A 214 17.86 -6.23 -6.67
C HIS A 214 18.62 -7.40 -6.02
N LEU A 215 17.94 -8.30 -5.30
CA LEU A 215 18.56 -9.52 -4.77
C LEU A 215 19.08 -10.44 -5.88
N LEU A 216 18.30 -10.61 -6.94
CA LEU A 216 18.70 -11.41 -8.09
C LEU A 216 19.94 -10.83 -8.77
N ARG A 217 20.03 -9.49 -8.89
CA ARG A 217 21.22 -8.80 -9.42
C ARG A 217 22.47 -9.06 -8.56
N LYS A 218 22.36 -9.05 -7.23
CA LYS A 218 23.49 -9.36 -6.33
C LYS A 218 23.96 -10.81 -6.43
N SER A 219 23.05 -11.75 -6.68
CA SER A 219 23.39 -13.18 -6.82
C SER A 219 24.11 -13.52 -8.13
N LYS A 220 23.82 -12.77 -9.21
CA LYS A 220 24.43 -12.96 -10.53
C LYS A 220 25.44 -11.86 -10.78
N THR A 221 26.67 -12.05 -10.31
CA THR A 221 27.82 -11.26 -10.77
C THR A 221 27.82 -11.28 -12.31
N THR A 222 27.90 -10.13 -12.99
CA THR A 222 28.00 -9.97 -14.46
C THR A 222 26.76 -10.25 -15.33
N LYS A 223 25.57 -9.71 -15.02
CA LYS A 223 24.54 -9.46 -16.06
C LYS A 223 24.02 -8.01 -15.98
N SER A 224 23.82 -7.38 -17.15
CA SER A 224 23.22 -6.05 -17.27
C SER A 224 21.78 -6.04 -16.73
N VAL A 225 21.29 -4.87 -16.32
CA VAL A 225 19.92 -4.65 -15.78
C VAL A 225 18.85 -5.31 -16.67
N ILE A 226 19.00 -5.10 -17.99
CA ILE A 226 18.14 -5.60 -19.06
C ILE A 226 18.10 -7.13 -19.09
N ALA A 227 19.24 -7.81 -18.90
CA ALA A 227 19.33 -9.27 -18.95
C ALA A 227 18.67 -9.96 -17.75
N VAL A 228 18.61 -9.30 -16.59
CA VAL A 228 17.91 -9.82 -15.39
C VAL A 228 16.40 -9.64 -15.53
N GLU A 229 15.92 -8.49 -15.99
CA GLU A 229 14.47 -8.29 -16.24
C GLU A 229 13.95 -9.18 -17.37
N HIS A 230 14.73 -9.41 -18.42
CA HIS A 230 14.40 -10.38 -19.47
C HIS A 230 14.30 -11.83 -18.98
N GLU A 231 14.90 -12.18 -17.84
CA GLU A 231 14.84 -13.53 -17.28
C GLU A 231 13.67 -13.73 -16.32
N PHE A 232 13.11 -12.66 -15.74
CA PHE A 232 12.23 -12.76 -14.57
C PHE A 232 10.92 -11.96 -14.67
N SER A 233 10.79 -11.02 -15.61
CA SER A 233 9.53 -10.32 -15.86
C SER A 233 8.86 -10.94 -17.09
N PHE A 234 7.59 -11.30 -16.94
CA PHE A 234 6.73 -11.80 -18.00
C PHE A 234 6.51 -10.76 -19.11
N PHE A 235 6.50 -9.47 -18.75
CA PHE A 235 6.45 -8.33 -19.66
C PHE A 235 7.65 -7.40 -19.44
N GLN A 236 8.30 -6.99 -20.54
CA GLN A 236 9.41 -6.04 -20.47
C GLN A 236 8.96 -4.66 -19.98
N GLY A 237 9.80 -4.06 -19.14
CA GLY A 237 9.77 -2.63 -18.85
C GLY A 237 11.11 -2.02 -19.24
N ASP A 238 11.09 -0.77 -19.68
CA ASP A 238 12.31 0.02 -19.90
C ASP A 238 12.74 0.64 -18.56
N PHE A 239 13.83 0.12 -18.00
CA PHE A 239 14.40 0.61 -16.73
C PHE A 239 15.68 1.41 -16.92
N ASP A 240 16.01 1.81 -18.16
CA ASP A 240 17.17 2.65 -18.44
C ASP A 240 17.03 3.98 -17.66
N ASP A 241 18.07 4.30 -16.87
CA ASP A 241 18.14 5.42 -15.93
C ASP A 241 17.03 5.46 -14.83
N PHE A 242 16.38 4.33 -14.53
CA PHE A 242 15.32 4.27 -13.51
C PHE A 242 15.86 4.32 -12.09
N GLN A 243 15.72 5.48 -11.44
CA GLN A 243 16.09 5.70 -10.04
C GLN A 243 14.91 5.38 -9.11
N ALA A 244 14.70 4.09 -8.82
CA ALA A 244 13.56 3.60 -8.03
C ALA A 244 13.32 4.34 -6.71
N HIS A 245 14.39 4.69 -5.98
CA HIS A 245 14.30 5.44 -4.74
C HIS A 245 13.67 6.84 -4.91
N ILE A 246 13.96 7.54 -6.02
CA ILE A 246 13.36 8.85 -6.32
C ILE A 246 11.92 8.68 -6.78
N GLU A 247 11.66 7.76 -7.69
CA GLU A 247 10.31 7.55 -8.23
C GLU A 247 9.33 7.07 -7.15
N PHE A 248 9.76 6.14 -6.30
CA PHE A 248 8.94 5.65 -5.19
C PHE A 248 8.77 6.72 -4.11
N LYS A 249 9.80 7.55 -3.87
CA LYS A 249 9.65 8.71 -2.97
C LYS A 249 8.54 9.66 -3.46
N LYS A 250 8.50 10.01 -4.74
CA LYS A 250 7.43 10.87 -5.29
C LYS A 250 6.04 10.24 -5.10
N LEU A 251 5.94 8.92 -5.30
CA LEU A 251 4.70 8.18 -5.06
C LEU A 251 4.28 8.18 -3.58
N ILE A 252 5.22 7.96 -2.66
CA ILE A 252 4.96 8.01 -1.22
C ILE A 252 4.54 9.42 -0.80
N ASP A 253 5.24 10.45 -1.28
CA ASP A 253 4.92 11.86 -1.00
C ASP A 253 3.50 12.22 -1.52
N PHE A 254 3.10 11.69 -2.69
CA PHE A 254 1.74 11.85 -3.22
C PHE A 254 0.68 11.19 -2.33
N ILE A 255 0.93 9.99 -1.80
CA ILE A 255 -0.02 9.31 -0.91
C ILE A 255 -0.08 10.01 0.46
N ASP A 256 1.05 10.53 0.95
CA ASP A 256 1.08 11.36 2.18
C ASP A 256 0.24 12.63 2.01
N GLU A 257 0.34 13.30 0.86
CA GLU A 257 -0.52 14.44 0.50
C GLU A 257 -2.00 14.03 0.51
N LEU A 258 -2.36 12.89 -0.11
CA LEU A 258 -3.73 12.37 -0.10
C LEU A 258 -4.22 12.02 1.31
N CYS A 259 -3.35 11.54 2.20
CA CYS A 259 -3.70 11.30 3.60
C CYS A 259 -4.11 12.60 4.28
N LEU A 260 -3.29 13.65 4.16
CA LEU A 260 -3.61 14.97 4.71
C LEU A 260 -4.90 15.55 4.12
N LEU A 261 -5.05 15.50 2.79
CA LEU A 261 -6.24 15.99 2.10
C LEU A 261 -7.49 15.23 2.51
N GLY A 262 -7.42 13.91 2.65
CA GLY A 262 -8.57 13.12 3.07
C GLY A 262 -8.98 13.39 4.52
N LEU A 263 -8.03 13.62 5.43
CA LEU A 263 -8.32 14.07 6.79
C LEU A 263 -9.03 15.43 6.81
N LEU A 264 -8.60 16.36 5.94
CA LEU A 264 -9.23 17.67 5.80
C LEU A 264 -10.63 17.60 5.17
N CYS A 265 -10.81 16.78 4.13
CA CYS A 265 -12.10 16.67 3.43
C CYS A 265 -13.17 15.93 4.24
N GLU A 266 -12.80 15.14 5.23
CA GLU A 266 -13.69 14.27 6.00
C GLU A 266 -13.70 14.63 7.49
N ASP A 267 -13.24 15.83 7.85
CA ASP A 267 -13.25 16.37 9.22
C ASP A 267 -12.71 15.36 10.27
N ASP A 268 -11.57 14.73 9.96
CA ASP A 268 -10.92 13.73 10.81
C ASP A 268 -11.78 12.49 11.14
N HIS A 269 -12.64 12.07 10.19
CA HIS A 269 -13.41 10.84 10.32
C HIS A 269 -12.55 9.65 10.75
N ALA A 270 -12.98 8.90 11.78
CA ALA A 270 -12.16 7.87 12.43
C ALA A 270 -11.63 6.79 11.47
N ILE A 271 -12.44 6.36 10.50
CA ILE A 271 -12.03 5.39 9.47
C ILE A 271 -10.92 5.98 8.57
N MET A 272 -11.01 7.26 8.23
CA MET A 272 -10.00 7.96 7.43
C MET A 272 -8.67 8.02 8.19
N VAL A 273 -8.71 8.44 9.46
CA VAL A 273 -7.54 8.45 10.35
C VAL A 273 -6.91 7.07 10.45
N HIS A 274 -7.72 6.02 10.59
CA HIS A 274 -7.23 4.65 10.67
C HIS A 274 -6.41 4.26 9.44
N PHE A 275 -6.92 4.52 8.23
CA PHE A 275 -6.24 4.15 6.98
C PHE A 275 -5.04 5.03 6.66
N CYS A 276 -5.04 6.32 7.04
CA CYS A 276 -3.85 7.16 6.93
C CYS A 276 -2.69 6.66 7.83
N LEU A 277 -2.99 6.30 9.08
CA LEU A 277 -2.00 5.70 9.98
C LEU A 277 -1.55 4.33 9.45
N TRP A 278 -2.49 3.52 8.96
CA TRP A 278 -2.19 2.20 8.40
C TRP A 278 -1.24 2.28 7.20
N PHE A 279 -1.42 3.26 6.32
CA PHE A 279 -0.47 3.51 5.22
C PHE A 279 0.97 3.68 5.73
N GLN A 280 1.18 4.54 6.73
CA GLN A 280 2.50 4.80 7.31
C GLN A 280 3.09 3.55 7.97
N GLU A 281 2.27 2.79 8.69
CA GLU A 281 2.68 1.52 9.32
C GLU A 281 3.08 0.47 8.28
N GLN A 282 2.27 0.27 7.22
CA GLN A 282 2.60 -0.68 6.16
C GLN A 282 3.85 -0.29 5.38
N LEU A 283 4.04 1.01 5.13
CA LEU A 283 5.24 1.53 4.51
C LEU A 283 6.48 1.18 5.34
N LEU A 284 6.45 1.43 6.65
CA LEU A 284 7.56 1.16 7.55
C LEU A 284 7.87 -0.34 7.66
N ILE A 285 6.85 -1.19 7.79
CA ILE A 285 7.00 -2.66 7.79
C ILE A 285 7.69 -3.12 6.52
N THR A 286 7.23 -2.64 5.36
CA THR A 286 7.78 -3.01 4.06
C THR A 286 9.23 -2.56 3.92
N VAL A 287 9.53 -1.32 4.34
CA VAL A 287 10.88 -0.75 4.31
C VAL A 287 11.83 -1.53 5.21
N LEU A 288 11.42 -1.90 6.42
CA LEU A 288 12.23 -2.69 7.35
C LEU A 288 12.52 -4.09 6.81
N ASN A 289 11.50 -4.75 6.24
CA ASN A 289 11.65 -6.11 5.69
C ASN A 289 12.56 -6.14 4.45
N THR A 290 12.53 -5.07 3.64
CA THR A 290 13.26 -4.99 2.37
C THR A 290 14.60 -4.25 2.46
N ASN A 291 14.87 -3.59 3.60
CA ASN A 291 15.94 -2.61 3.75
C ASN A 291 15.94 -1.52 2.65
N PHE A 292 14.75 -1.17 2.16
CA PHE A 292 14.62 -0.15 1.12
C PHE A 292 15.05 1.22 1.67
N PRO A 293 15.85 2.01 0.92
CA PRO A 293 16.29 3.32 1.37
C PRO A 293 15.13 4.31 1.39
N LEU A 294 14.43 4.41 2.52
CA LEU A 294 13.32 5.34 2.69
C LEU A 294 13.85 6.78 2.80
N LEU A 295 13.44 7.63 1.86
CA LEU A 295 13.90 9.02 1.73
C LEU A 295 12.80 10.04 2.07
N THR A 296 11.80 9.66 2.86
CA THR A 296 10.70 10.55 3.23
C THR A 296 10.17 10.18 4.61
N ILE A 297 9.58 11.16 5.29
CA ILE A 297 8.90 11.04 6.58
C ILE A 297 7.54 11.74 6.44
N PRO A 298 6.55 11.46 7.29
CA PRO A 298 5.20 12.02 7.15
C PRO A 298 5.25 13.55 7.17
N SER A 299 4.36 14.20 6.42
CA SER A 299 4.32 15.66 6.38
C SER A 299 4.07 16.26 7.77
N PRO A 300 4.63 17.45 8.08
CA PRO A 300 4.46 18.04 9.40
C PRO A 300 3.00 18.33 9.71
N ALA A 301 2.24 18.77 8.70
CA ALA A 301 0.81 19.02 8.82
C ALA A 301 0.01 17.74 9.16
N PHE A 302 0.41 16.59 8.64
CA PHE A 302 -0.17 15.31 9.02
C PHE A 302 0.10 14.99 10.49
N VAL A 303 1.36 15.11 10.93
CA VAL A 303 1.76 14.83 12.32
C VAL A 303 1.12 15.79 13.32
N SER A 304 1.12 17.11 13.02
CA SER A 304 0.54 18.15 13.89
C SER A 304 -0.98 18.04 13.99
N ARG A 305 -1.66 17.54 12.96
CA ARG A 305 -3.10 17.27 13.00
C ARG A 305 -3.43 16.05 13.86
N LEU A 306 -2.63 14.98 13.78
CA LEU A 306 -2.90 13.76 14.54
C LEU A 306 -2.53 13.87 16.02
N ILE A 307 -1.50 14.66 16.38
CA ILE A 307 -1.09 14.83 17.77
C ILE A 307 -2.16 15.56 18.61
N VAL A 308 -3.01 16.37 17.99
CA VAL A 308 -4.16 17.05 18.65
C VAL A 308 -5.46 16.24 18.62
N SER A 309 -5.42 15.00 18.10
CA SER A 309 -6.60 14.14 17.97
C SER A 309 -7.27 13.85 19.32
N ASN A 310 -8.59 13.74 19.33
CA ASN A 310 -9.35 13.36 20.52
C ASN A 310 -9.27 11.86 20.88
N GLN A 311 -8.55 11.05 20.12
CA GLN A 311 -8.42 9.61 20.32
C GLN A 311 -7.01 9.23 20.81
N CYS A 312 -6.93 8.57 21.97
CA CYS A 312 -5.66 8.13 22.56
C CYS A 312 -4.93 7.10 21.69
N THR A 313 -5.69 6.26 20.98
CA THR A 313 -5.18 5.24 20.05
C THR A 313 -4.45 5.88 18.86
N VAL A 314 -4.96 7.01 18.35
CA VAL A 314 -4.34 7.77 17.25
C VAL A 314 -2.98 8.30 17.67
N ILE A 315 -2.90 8.93 18.85
CA ILE A 315 -1.65 9.47 19.39
C ILE A 315 -0.66 8.34 19.68
N SER A 316 -1.12 7.22 20.27
CA SER A 316 -0.26 6.06 20.54
C SER A 316 0.31 5.45 19.25
N ARG A 317 -0.50 5.31 18.19
CA ARG A 317 -0.05 4.84 16.88
C ARG A 317 0.92 5.82 16.22
N LEU A 318 0.66 7.13 16.30
CA LEU A 318 1.58 8.16 15.82
C LEU A 318 2.94 8.08 16.52
N CYS A 319 2.95 7.94 17.86
CA CYS A 319 4.18 7.74 18.64
C CYS A 319 4.94 6.48 18.20
N ARG A 320 4.24 5.38 17.92
CA ARG A 320 4.84 4.16 17.36
C ARG A 320 5.46 4.42 15.99
N ILE A 321 4.73 5.07 15.08
CA ILE A 321 5.22 5.41 13.74
C ILE A 321 6.52 6.23 13.83
N ILE A 322 6.56 7.29 14.65
CA ILE A 322 7.76 8.12 14.82
C ILE A 322 8.93 7.31 15.39
N LEU A 323 8.67 6.42 16.35
CA LEU A 323 9.67 5.52 16.91
C LEU A 323 10.22 4.55 15.85
N ASP A 324 9.34 3.98 15.03
CA ASP A 324 9.69 3.02 14.00
C ASP A 324 10.50 3.69 12.86
N TYR A 325 10.20 4.94 12.51
CA TYR A 325 11.05 5.75 11.64
C TYR A 325 12.48 5.89 12.18
N SER A 326 12.64 6.09 13.50
CA SER A 326 13.97 6.15 14.12
C SER A 326 14.73 4.82 13.93
N SER A 327 14.03 3.69 14.08
CA SER A 327 14.61 2.36 13.85
C SER A 327 15.02 2.15 12.39
N VAL A 328 14.20 2.57 11.43
CA VAL A 328 14.49 2.52 9.99
C VAL A 328 15.77 3.31 9.68
N PHE A 329 15.87 4.56 10.11
CA PHE A 329 17.06 5.37 9.82
C PHE A 329 18.32 4.82 10.50
N GLN A 330 18.21 4.23 11.69
CA GLN A 330 19.33 3.56 12.35
C GLN A 330 19.80 2.34 11.55
N ASN A 331 18.88 1.53 11.02
CA ASN A 331 19.21 0.38 10.17
C ASN A 331 19.83 0.81 8.84
N LEU A 332 19.28 1.83 8.17
CA LEU A 332 19.83 2.34 6.92
C LEU A 332 21.23 2.97 7.10
N LYS A 333 21.49 3.65 8.22
CA LYS A 333 22.83 4.13 8.58
C LYS A 333 23.84 2.99 8.73
N LYS A 334 23.46 1.90 9.41
CA LYS A 334 24.32 0.72 9.58
C LYS A 334 24.65 0.06 8.24
N LEU A 335 23.70 0.07 7.30
CA LEU A 335 23.88 -0.47 5.95
C LEU A 335 24.71 0.43 5.02
N GLN A 336 25.19 1.58 5.49
CA GLN A 336 26.01 2.53 4.73
C GLN A 336 25.41 2.86 3.35
N THR A 337 24.11 3.12 3.32
CA THR A 337 23.44 3.40 2.05
C THR A 337 24.02 4.65 1.37
N PRO A 338 24.12 4.68 0.03
CA PRO A 338 24.70 5.82 -0.71
C PRO A 338 23.83 7.09 -0.69
N TYR A 339 22.67 7.07 -0.03
CA TYR A 339 21.69 8.15 -0.04
C TYR A 339 21.88 9.12 1.13
N LYS A 340 21.61 10.41 0.88
CA LYS A 340 21.72 11.48 1.88
C LYS A 340 20.51 11.48 2.83
N LEU A 341 20.65 10.81 3.97
CA LEU A 341 19.58 10.69 4.99
C LEU A 341 19.57 11.84 6.02
N ASP A 342 20.64 12.64 6.10
CA ASP A 342 20.84 13.58 7.21
C ASP A 342 19.73 14.63 7.36
N LYS A 343 19.21 15.14 6.24
CA LYS A 343 18.09 16.09 6.24
C LYS A 343 16.83 15.49 6.88
N HIS A 344 16.52 14.24 6.57
CA HIS A 344 15.34 13.54 7.08
C HIS A 344 15.51 13.16 8.55
N ILE A 345 16.71 12.77 8.95
CA ILE A 345 17.03 12.45 10.34
C ILE A 345 16.95 13.70 11.23
N LYS A 346 17.48 14.83 10.76
CA LYS A 346 17.33 16.12 11.46
C LYS A 346 15.85 16.47 11.63
N LYS A 347 15.05 16.35 10.57
CA LYS A 347 13.62 16.62 10.60
C LYS A 347 12.86 15.67 11.56
N LEU A 348 13.22 14.38 11.59
CA LEU A 348 12.64 13.42 12.53
C LEU A 348 13.00 13.76 13.98
N ASN A 349 14.24 14.16 14.26
CA ASN A 349 14.65 14.57 15.60
C ASN A 349 13.85 15.77 16.10
N VAL A 350 13.54 16.73 15.20
CA VAL A 350 12.62 17.83 15.53
C VAL A 350 11.23 17.29 15.88
N TYR A 351 10.65 16.38 15.08
CA TYR A 351 9.35 15.79 15.41
C TYR A 351 9.35 15.12 16.78
N VAL A 352 10.42 14.39 17.12
CA VAL A 352 10.56 13.77 18.44
C VAL A 352 10.55 14.83 19.54
N LEU A 353 11.34 15.90 19.39
CA LEU A 353 11.40 16.99 20.37
C LEU A 353 10.05 17.70 20.52
N ASP A 354 9.38 18.05 19.42
CA ASP A 354 8.08 18.72 19.43
C ASP A 354 7.00 17.85 20.10
N VAL A 355 6.97 16.55 19.81
CA VAL A 355 6.03 15.60 20.42
C VAL A 355 6.34 15.41 21.92
N CYS A 356 7.61 15.32 22.32
CA CYS A 356 8.01 15.28 23.73
C CYS A 356 7.63 16.58 24.47
N ASN A 357 7.81 17.73 23.82
CA ASN A 357 7.44 19.03 24.37
C ASN A 357 5.92 19.15 24.57
N ALA A 358 5.14 18.63 23.63
CA ALA A 358 3.69 18.62 23.72
C ALA A 358 3.17 17.65 24.78
N LEU A 359 3.55 16.37 24.72
CA LEU A 359 2.98 15.33 25.56
C LEU A 359 3.54 15.33 26.99
N TRP A 360 4.82 15.66 27.18
CA TRP A 360 5.51 15.46 28.46
C TRP A 360 6.05 16.73 29.13
N HIS A 361 6.72 17.62 28.39
CA HIS A 361 7.39 18.77 29.00
C HIS A 361 6.48 19.99 29.20
N TYR A 362 5.25 19.97 28.68
CA TYR A 362 4.29 21.09 28.78
C TYR A 362 4.83 22.37 28.09
N LYS A 363 5.44 22.23 26.91
CA LYS A 363 6.13 23.31 26.17
C LYS A 363 5.76 23.40 24.69
N ALA A 364 4.60 22.87 24.28
CA ALA A 364 4.20 22.82 22.87
C ALA A 364 4.25 24.19 22.16
N PHE A 365 3.85 25.26 22.86
CA PHE A 365 3.69 26.62 22.30
C PHE A 365 4.55 27.65 23.05
N ASP A 366 5.63 27.22 23.71
CA ASP A 366 6.49 28.12 24.47
C ASP A 366 7.46 28.86 23.54
N THR A 367 7.09 30.08 23.14
CA THR A 367 7.87 30.92 22.22
C THR A 367 9.22 31.40 22.79
N ALA A 368 9.43 31.33 24.11
CA ALA A 368 10.68 31.76 24.74
C ALA A 368 11.76 30.66 24.73
N GLN A 369 11.36 29.38 24.61
CA GLN A 369 12.25 28.21 24.62
C GLN A 369 12.06 27.29 23.41
N GLN A 370 11.17 27.63 22.47
CA GLN A 370 11.13 27.00 21.17
C GLN A 370 12.52 27.14 20.55
N THR A 371 13.20 26.00 20.44
CA THR A 371 14.38 25.89 19.58
C THR A 371 13.97 26.44 18.21
N SER A 372 14.80 27.26 17.58
CA SER A 372 14.59 27.91 16.27
C SER A 372 14.16 26.98 15.11
N ASP A 373 14.03 25.69 15.38
CA ASP A 373 13.83 24.59 14.46
C ASP A 373 12.52 23.83 14.74
N SER A 374 11.61 24.29 15.62
CA SER A 374 10.27 23.67 15.80
C SER A 374 9.52 23.64 14.46
N ILE A 375 8.85 22.53 14.14
CA ILE A 375 8.13 22.38 12.86
C ILE A 375 6.66 22.06 13.08
N LEU A 376 6.28 21.31 14.11
CA LEU A 376 4.90 20.87 14.29
C LEU A 376 3.97 21.97 14.80
N PHE A 377 4.50 22.89 15.61
CA PHE A 377 3.75 23.98 16.26
C PHE A 377 4.40 25.35 16.02
N ASP A 378 4.98 25.54 14.83
CA ASP A 378 5.60 26.81 14.43
C ASP A 378 4.55 27.83 13.97
N PHE A 379 3.75 28.30 14.94
CA PHE A 379 2.80 29.39 14.75
C PHE A 379 2.47 30.05 16.08
N ASP A 380 1.98 31.30 16.03
CA ASP A 380 1.50 31.98 17.22
C ASP A 380 0.14 31.43 17.65
N ILE A 381 0.14 30.62 18.72
CA ILE A 381 -1.08 30.01 19.27
C ILE A 381 -2.11 31.05 19.73
N PHE A 382 -1.66 32.26 20.12
CA PHE A 382 -2.55 33.33 20.57
C PHE A 382 -3.23 34.07 19.41
N SER A 383 -2.84 33.79 18.16
CA SER A 383 -3.58 34.25 16.98
C SER A 383 -4.92 33.54 16.80
N ILE A 384 -5.12 32.37 17.42
CA ILE A 384 -6.37 31.60 17.32
C ILE A 384 -7.46 32.24 18.19
N PRO A 385 -8.63 32.60 17.62
CA PRO A 385 -9.74 33.18 18.38
C PRO A 385 -10.19 32.28 19.53
N GLY A 386 -10.28 32.84 20.74
CA GLY A 386 -10.73 32.11 21.94
C GLY A 386 -9.60 31.54 22.80
N ILE A 387 -8.36 31.53 22.32
CA ILE A 387 -7.20 31.09 23.10
C ILE A 387 -6.53 32.30 23.77
N ARG A 388 -6.70 32.45 25.09
CA ARG A 388 -6.16 33.59 25.85
C ARG A 388 -5.34 33.24 27.09
N SER A 389 -5.24 31.95 27.42
CA SER A 389 -4.59 31.50 28.66
C SER A 389 -3.14 31.07 28.42
N LYS A 390 -2.25 31.38 29.38
CA LYS A 390 -0.90 30.80 29.42
C LYS A 390 -0.89 29.30 29.72
N SER A 391 -2.00 28.73 30.20
CA SER A 391 -2.14 27.29 30.46
C SER A 391 -2.21 26.43 29.19
N VAL A 392 -2.25 27.04 28.00
CA VAL A 392 -2.35 26.36 26.71
C VAL A 392 -1.16 25.42 26.47
N ASN A 393 0.02 25.75 27.00
CA ASN A 393 1.18 24.87 26.96
C ASN A 393 0.97 23.52 27.66
N SER A 394 0.05 23.47 28.62
CA SER A 394 -0.30 22.22 29.31
C SER A 394 -1.42 21.44 28.62
N SER A 395 -2.13 22.02 27.65
CA SER A 395 -3.34 21.42 27.06
C SER A 395 -3.05 20.11 26.33
N LEU A 396 -1.88 20.00 25.69
CA LEU A 396 -1.47 18.79 24.96
C LEU A 396 -0.74 17.76 25.84
N SER A 397 -0.54 18.05 27.12
CA SER A 397 0.16 17.12 28.02
C SER A 397 -0.67 15.87 28.30
N LEU A 398 -0.03 14.74 28.57
CA LEU A 398 -0.72 13.47 28.90
C LEU A 398 -1.76 13.55 30.03
N LEU A 399 -1.69 14.58 30.88
CA LEU A 399 -2.61 14.79 31.98
C LEU A 399 -3.85 15.59 31.58
N HIS A 400 -3.73 16.49 30.61
CA HIS A 400 -4.79 17.46 30.26
C HIS A 400 -5.27 17.34 28.82
N HIS A 401 -4.56 16.57 27.99
CA HIS A 401 -4.96 16.27 26.62
C HIS A 401 -6.31 15.57 26.61
N GLN A 402 -7.22 16.05 25.75
CA GLN A 402 -8.60 15.56 25.67
C GLN A 402 -8.68 14.04 25.50
N ALA A 403 -7.84 13.49 24.63
CA ALA A 403 -7.67 12.05 24.42
C ALA A 403 -7.33 11.23 25.69
N PHE A 404 -6.58 11.80 26.65
CA PHE A 404 -6.09 11.08 27.82
C PHE A 404 -6.82 11.43 29.11
N LEU A 405 -7.62 12.50 29.14
CA LEU A 405 -8.33 12.95 30.33
C LEU A 405 -9.22 11.86 30.95
N GLY A 406 -9.91 11.07 30.12
CA GLY A 406 -10.70 9.94 30.59
C GLY A 406 -9.85 8.87 31.28
N HIS A 407 -8.71 8.52 30.70
CA HIS A 407 -7.75 7.57 31.28
C HIS A 407 -7.13 8.10 32.59
N ALA A 408 -6.79 9.39 32.64
CA ALA A 408 -6.28 10.05 33.84
C ALA A 408 -7.28 9.97 35.01
N LEU A 409 -8.56 10.23 34.75
CA LEU A 409 -9.61 10.13 35.76
C LEU A 409 -9.86 8.68 36.20
N LEU A 410 -9.83 7.72 35.27
CA LEU A 410 -9.97 6.30 35.59
C LEU A 410 -8.82 5.80 36.48
N TYR A 411 -7.59 6.20 36.19
CA TYR A 411 -6.44 5.90 37.03
C TYR A 411 -6.57 6.50 38.43
N LEU A 412 -6.95 7.78 38.53
CA LEU A 412 -7.16 8.44 39.82
C LEU A 412 -8.28 7.80 40.64
N ARG A 413 -9.34 7.31 40.01
CA ARG A 413 -10.41 6.55 40.70
C ARG A 413 -9.92 5.23 41.28
N LYS A 414 -9.01 4.54 40.59
CA LYS A 414 -8.42 3.29 41.08
C LYS A 414 -7.49 3.53 42.26
N GLU A 415 -6.64 4.55 42.18
CA GLU A 415 -5.61 4.85 43.20
C GLU A 415 -6.16 5.62 44.41
N MET A 416 -7.13 6.53 44.19
CA MET A 416 -7.65 7.44 45.22
C MET A 416 -9.18 7.64 45.10
N PRO A 417 -9.99 6.68 45.58
CA PRO A 417 -11.45 6.73 45.44
C PRO A 417 -12.13 7.86 46.25
N GLN A 418 -11.48 8.40 47.29
CA GLN A 418 -12.09 9.34 48.25
C GLN A 418 -11.60 10.80 48.14
N SER A 419 -10.65 11.12 47.24
CA SER A 419 -10.06 12.47 47.13
C SER A 419 -10.55 13.25 45.91
N ARG A 420 -10.32 14.57 45.91
CA ARG A 420 -10.67 15.46 44.80
C ARG A 420 -9.86 15.06 43.54
N GLN A 421 -10.53 14.57 42.50
CA GLN A 421 -9.90 13.98 41.32
C GLN A 421 -9.41 15.05 40.32
N HIS A 422 -8.29 15.70 40.62
CA HIS A 422 -7.64 16.61 39.68
C HIS A 422 -6.48 15.91 38.95
N PRO A 423 -6.40 15.94 37.60
CA PRO A 423 -5.35 15.24 36.83
C PRO A 423 -3.91 15.58 37.25
N SER A 424 -3.65 16.80 37.72
CA SER A 424 -2.33 17.19 38.25
C SER A 424 -1.84 16.34 39.42
N LEU A 425 -2.71 15.63 40.15
CA LEU A 425 -2.31 14.73 41.24
C LEU A 425 -1.45 13.56 40.74
N ILE A 426 -1.62 13.16 39.48
CA ILE A 426 -0.84 12.09 38.84
C ILE A 426 0.65 12.44 38.78
N ARG A 427 1.02 13.73 38.85
CA ARG A 427 2.43 14.16 38.87
C ARG A 427 3.22 13.53 40.00
N LYS A 428 2.58 13.14 41.11
CA LYS A 428 3.22 12.46 42.25
C LYS A 428 3.60 11.00 41.96
N ASN A 429 2.89 10.32 41.05
CA ASN A 429 3.14 8.94 40.67
C ASN A 429 2.98 8.76 39.15
N ARG A 430 3.87 9.40 38.37
CA ARG A 430 3.85 9.30 36.90
C ARG A 430 4.12 7.87 36.43
N LYS A 431 4.97 7.12 37.13
CA LYS A 431 5.32 5.72 36.80
C LYS A 431 4.10 4.80 36.84
N GLY A 432 3.28 4.89 37.90
CA GLY A 432 2.05 4.11 38.01
C GLY A 432 1.04 4.42 36.89
N TYR A 433 0.87 5.70 36.55
CA TYR A 433 0.01 6.10 35.44
C TYR A 433 0.54 5.59 34.09
N PHE A 434 1.86 5.58 33.92
CA PHE A 434 2.50 5.08 32.71
C PHE A 434 2.27 3.58 32.50
N GLN A 435 2.41 2.80 33.57
CA GLN A 435 2.09 1.38 33.55
C GLN A 435 0.61 1.16 33.26
N PHE A 436 -0.28 1.94 33.88
CA PHE A 436 -1.70 1.90 33.59
C PHE A 436 -2.01 2.18 32.10
N LEU A 437 -1.37 3.18 31.47
CA LEU A 437 -1.56 3.43 30.04
C LEU A 437 -1.07 2.26 29.17
N ARG A 438 0.04 1.61 29.55
CA ARG A 438 0.53 0.41 28.87
C ARG A 438 -0.48 -0.74 28.97
N ASP A 439 -1.10 -0.92 30.14
CA ASP A 439 -2.15 -1.93 30.37
C ASP A 439 -3.45 -1.62 29.59
N GLN A 440 -3.62 -0.39 29.10
CA GLN A 440 -4.73 0.03 28.22
C GLN A 440 -4.37 -0.08 26.72
N GLU A 441 -3.38 -0.90 26.36
CA GLU A 441 -2.92 -1.11 24.98
C GLU A 441 -2.29 0.13 24.32
N LEU A 442 -1.92 1.16 25.09
CA LEU A 442 -1.24 2.37 24.59
C LEU A 442 0.28 2.19 24.54
N GLY A 443 0.73 1.03 24.08
CA GLY A 443 2.14 0.62 24.05
C GLY A 443 3.01 1.55 23.21
N GLY A 444 2.51 2.02 22.06
CA GLY A 444 3.24 2.92 21.16
C GLY A 444 3.64 4.25 21.82
N LEU A 445 2.72 4.86 22.56
CA LEU A 445 3.01 6.04 23.38
C LEU A 445 4.05 5.72 24.46
N THR A 446 3.87 4.61 25.19
CA THR A 446 4.73 4.29 26.32
C THR A 446 6.16 4.01 25.89
N ASP A 447 6.33 3.29 24.78
CA ASP A 447 7.63 2.94 24.24
C ASP A 447 8.35 4.19 23.71
N PHE A 448 7.63 5.08 23.04
CA PHE A 448 8.16 6.35 22.54
C PHE A 448 8.74 7.22 23.67
N ILE A 449 7.97 7.44 24.73
CA ILE A 449 8.43 8.26 25.87
C ILE A 449 9.59 7.56 26.58
N SER A 450 9.53 6.25 26.79
CA SER A 450 10.64 5.51 27.42
C SER A 450 11.94 5.61 26.61
N ARG A 451 11.86 5.67 25.28
CA ARG A 451 13.02 5.78 24.39
C ARG A 451 13.67 7.16 24.43
N PHE A 452 12.87 8.23 24.42
CA PHE A 452 13.35 9.58 24.15
C PHE A 452 13.40 10.49 25.38
N ILE A 453 12.65 10.16 26.43
CA ILE A 453 12.58 10.94 27.67
C ILE A 453 13.34 10.23 28.80
N ASP A 454 13.60 8.91 28.70
CA ASP A 454 14.14 8.14 29.82
C ASP A 454 15.64 7.77 29.71
N SER A 455 16.44 8.38 30.58
CA SER A 455 17.62 7.74 31.19
C SER A 455 17.55 7.73 32.73
N ARG A 456 16.38 8.05 33.29
CA ARG A 456 15.91 7.97 34.69
C ARG A 456 14.63 8.82 34.86
N LEU A 457 13.44 8.21 34.82
CA LEU A 457 12.17 8.82 35.22
C LEU A 457 12.33 9.40 36.63
N ASP A 458 12.44 10.74 36.69
CA ASP A 458 12.46 11.61 37.87
C ASP A 458 13.62 11.40 38.87
N LEU A 459 14.86 11.78 38.53
CA LEU A 459 15.87 12.07 39.57
C LEU A 459 15.83 13.52 40.12
N GLN A 460 14.94 14.39 39.63
CA GLN A 460 14.81 15.75 40.15
C GLN A 460 13.36 16.24 40.19
N THR A 461 12.56 15.60 41.05
CA THR A 461 11.61 16.34 41.91
C THR A 461 12.34 16.81 43.19
N LYS A 462 13.52 17.40 43.01
CA LYS A 462 14.31 18.19 43.98
C LYS A 462 14.74 19.39 43.14
N THR A 463 14.25 20.60 43.28
CA THR A 463 13.68 21.34 44.41
C THR A 463 12.96 22.54 43.80
N GLU A 464 11.70 22.75 44.15
CA GLU A 464 11.08 24.08 44.36
C GLU A 464 9.75 23.89 45.10
#